data_AF-A0A197JBQ8-F1
#
_entry.id   AF-A0A197JBQ8-F1
#
_cell.length_a   1.000
_cell.length_b   1.000
_cell.length_c   1.000
_cell.angle_alpha   90.00
_cell.angle_beta   90.00
_cell.angle_gamma   90.00
#
_symmetry.space_group_name_H-M   'P 1'
#
loop_
_entity.id
_entity.type
_entity.pdbx_description
1 polymer ?
#
loop_
_entity_poly.entity_id
_entity_poly.type
_entity_poly.pdbx_seq_one_letter_code
_entity_poly.pdbx_strand_id
1 'polypeptide(L)'
;MTDFVSLTIVIVIIFMVFRWLSASEDHGPRQGQGRGRIPSRPPARLVNPEMVETVRAMFPHIPTAAIHYDLQKTGSVEQTCDNILRDGTLPMPPAPRPQTPPTAATSSAAPSGSSTGSSSGSSHATNGNLVQRFKLQEAAEKNIVPDEPSKVWAESAEKRQEVFKSRKEFMVLQARKRFLEEEARKAKEAEAKAKEAEGAAQEVDATA
;
A
#
# COMPACT_ATOMS: atom_id res chain seq x y z
N MET A 1 8.68 -7.57 56.77
CA MET A 1 7.44 -7.10 56.10
C MET A 1 7.77 -6.08 55.01
N THR A 2 8.64 -5.11 55.29
CA THR A 2 9.20 -4.16 54.32
C THR A 2 9.89 -4.83 53.13
N ASP A 3 10.60 -5.94 53.32
CA ASP A 3 11.31 -6.62 52.21
C ASP A 3 10.37 -7.22 51.18
N PHE A 4 9.24 -7.79 51.63
CA PHE A 4 8.20 -8.29 50.72
C PHE A 4 7.51 -7.15 49.97
N VAL A 5 7.26 -6.02 50.64
CA VAL A 5 6.70 -4.81 50.02
C VAL A 5 7.67 -4.26 48.96
N SER A 6 8.96 -4.13 49.28
CA SER A 6 10.00 -3.69 48.35
C SER A 6 10.12 -4.64 47.15
N LEU A 7 10.10 -5.96 47.38
CA LEU A 7 10.16 -6.96 46.31
C LEU A 7 8.95 -6.84 45.37
N THR A 8 7.74 -6.67 45.92
CA THR A 8 6.54 -6.49 45.11
C THR A 8 6.56 -5.22 44.26
N ILE A 9 7.05 -4.11 44.82
CA ILE A 9 7.16 -2.83 44.09
C ILE A 9 8.15 -2.95 42.93
N VAL A 10 9.30 -3.59 43.15
CA VAL A 10 10.31 -3.80 42.10
C VAL A 10 9.76 -4.67 40.97
N ILE A 11 9.03 -5.75 41.29
CA ILE A 11 8.40 -6.62 40.29
C ILE A 11 7.35 -5.85 39.46
N VAL A 12 6.55 -4.99 40.10
CA VAL A 12 5.54 -4.18 39.41
C VAL A 12 6.18 -3.14 38.48
N ILE A 13 7.27 -2.48 38.92
CA ILE A 13 8.00 -1.53 38.09
C ILE A 13 8.63 -2.21 36.89
N ILE A 14 9.28 -3.37 37.09
CA ILE A 14 9.85 -4.17 36.00
C ILE A 14 8.76 -4.62 35.04
N PHE A 15 7.61 -5.10 35.53
CA PHE A 15 6.48 -5.47 34.69
C PHE A 15 5.91 -4.28 33.92
N MET A 16 5.86 -3.09 34.51
CA MET A 16 5.36 -1.89 33.85
C MET A 16 6.32 -1.38 32.77
N VAL A 17 7.63 -1.43 33.02
CA VAL A 17 8.66 -1.11 32.02
C VAL A 17 8.67 -2.17 30.92
N PHE A 18 8.56 -3.45 31.25
CA PHE A 18 8.51 -4.54 30.28
C PHE A 18 7.22 -4.52 29.46
N ARG A 19 6.09 -4.16 30.09
CA ARG A 19 4.81 -3.95 29.41
C ARG A 19 4.84 -2.68 28.59
N TRP A 20 5.58 -1.64 28.97
CA TRP A 20 5.73 -0.43 28.16
C TRP A 20 6.68 -0.64 26.98
N LEU A 21 7.77 -1.39 27.17
CA LEU A 21 8.66 -1.82 26.09
C LEU A 21 7.96 -2.80 25.14
N SER A 22 7.21 -3.78 25.66
CA SER A 22 6.50 -4.77 24.84
C SER A 22 5.20 -4.21 24.23
N ALA A 23 4.52 -3.26 24.87
CA ALA A 23 3.37 -2.57 24.28
C ALA A 23 3.79 -1.51 23.23
N SER A 24 5.08 -1.29 23.03
CA SER A 24 5.60 -0.55 21.87
C SER A 24 5.81 -1.47 20.65
N GLU A 25 5.54 -2.77 20.76
CA GLU A 25 5.57 -3.73 19.64
C GLU A 25 4.19 -4.29 19.26
N ASP A 26 3.09 -3.58 19.58
CA ASP A 26 1.77 -3.87 19.01
C ASP A 26 1.54 -3.07 17.72
N HIS A 27 2.37 -3.36 16.71
CA HIS A 27 1.94 -3.19 15.32
C HIS A 27 0.97 -4.33 15.00
N GLY A 28 -0.29 -4.16 15.42
CA GLY A 28 -1.35 -5.12 15.13
C GLY A 28 -1.37 -5.47 13.64
N PRO A 29 -1.46 -6.76 13.27
CA PRO A 29 -1.68 -7.13 11.89
C PRO A 29 -3.08 -6.66 11.51
N ARG A 30 -3.16 -5.55 10.78
CA ARG A 30 -4.36 -5.23 10.01
C ARG A 30 -4.59 -6.40 9.06
N GLN A 31 -5.52 -7.26 9.44
CA GLN A 31 -6.20 -8.21 8.58
C GLN A 31 -6.97 -7.42 7.52
N GLY A 32 -6.24 -6.91 6.53
CA GLY A 32 -6.78 -6.21 5.37
C GLY A 32 -6.91 -7.23 4.25
N GLN A 33 -8.11 -7.79 4.12
CA GLN A 33 -8.57 -8.59 3.00
C GLN A 33 -8.47 -7.76 1.69
N GLY A 34 -7.29 -7.74 1.08
CA GLY A 34 -6.97 -6.98 -0.11
C GLY A 34 -7.28 -7.73 -1.39
N ARG A 35 -8.56 -8.03 -1.63
CA ARG A 35 -9.07 -8.40 -2.96
C ARG A 35 -8.69 -7.28 -3.93
N GLY A 36 -8.01 -7.62 -5.02
CA GLY A 36 -7.43 -6.68 -5.98
C GLY A 36 -8.36 -5.51 -6.31
N ARG A 37 -7.95 -4.30 -5.93
CA ARG A 37 -8.58 -3.06 -6.37
C ARG A 37 -7.66 -2.40 -7.38
N ILE A 38 -8.21 -2.26 -8.58
CA ILE A 38 -7.96 -1.22 -9.58
C ILE A 38 -7.36 0.02 -8.90
N PRO A 39 -6.31 0.68 -9.44
CA PRO A 39 -5.93 2.00 -8.98
C PRO A 39 -7.04 2.98 -9.40
N SER A 40 -8.13 2.97 -8.64
CA SER A 40 -9.09 4.06 -8.68
C SER A 40 -8.28 5.31 -8.42
N ARG A 41 -8.36 6.26 -9.36
CA ARG A 41 -8.08 7.68 -9.16
C ARG A 41 -8.22 8.00 -7.67
N PRO A 42 -7.20 8.59 -7.01
CA PRO A 42 -7.25 8.83 -5.58
C PRO A 42 -8.62 9.45 -5.30
N PRO A 43 -9.41 8.87 -4.37
CA PRO A 43 -10.74 9.40 -4.10
C PRO A 43 -10.54 10.88 -3.84
N ALA A 44 -11.26 11.73 -4.58
CA ALA A 44 -11.22 13.17 -4.33
C ALA A 44 -11.54 13.32 -2.85
N ARG A 45 -10.49 13.60 -2.05
CA ARG A 45 -10.63 13.55 -0.60
C ARG A 45 -11.60 14.66 -0.26
N LEU A 46 -12.62 14.32 0.53
CA LEU A 46 -13.59 15.32 0.95
C LEU A 46 -12.82 16.35 1.79
N VAL A 47 -12.71 17.55 1.24
CA VAL A 47 -12.09 18.66 1.94
C VAL A 47 -13.14 19.28 2.85
N ASN A 48 -12.86 19.29 4.14
CA ASN A 48 -13.70 19.98 5.11
C ASN A 48 -13.54 21.50 4.92
N PRO A 49 -14.65 22.28 4.91
CA PRO A 49 -14.60 23.72 4.75
C PRO A 49 -13.78 24.42 5.86
N GLU A 50 -13.81 23.88 7.08
CA GLU A 50 -13.01 24.33 8.23
C GLU A 50 -11.49 24.36 7.94
N MET A 51 -10.99 23.38 7.18
CA MET A 51 -9.57 23.33 6.81
C MET A 51 -9.21 24.47 5.87
N VAL A 52 -10.10 24.83 4.95
CA VAL A 52 -9.92 25.95 4.02
C VAL A 52 -9.92 27.27 4.79
N GLU A 53 -10.84 27.43 5.75
CA GLU A 53 -10.96 28.64 6.56
C GLU A 53 -9.74 28.85 7.46
N THR A 54 -9.23 27.78 8.08
CA THR A 54 -8.00 27.84 8.88
C THR A 54 -6.81 28.33 8.06
N VAL A 55 -6.58 27.75 6.86
CA VAL A 55 -5.51 28.20 5.95
C VAL A 55 -5.74 29.63 5.47
N ARG A 56 -6.99 30.00 5.19
CA ARG A 56 -7.38 31.34 4.74
C ARG A 56 -7.13 32.42 5.81
N ALA A 57 -7.35 32.10 7.08
CA ALA A 57 -7.09 33.00 8.20
C ALA A 57 -5.58 33.30 8.35
N MET A 58 -4.73 32.30 8.14
CA MET A 58 -3.26 32.47 8.16
C MET A 58 -2.73 33.17 6.90
N PHE A 59 -3.32 32.88 5.73
CA PHE A 59 -2.85 33.34 4.42
C PHE A 59 -3.96 34.06 3.63
N PRO A 60 -4.31 35.31 3.98
CA PRO A 60 -5.38 36.06 3.33
C PRO A 60 -5.04 36.55 1.91
N HIS A 61 -3.81 36.35 1.44
CA HIS A 61 -3.40 36.67 0.08
C HIS A 61 -3.66 35.51 -0.90
N ILE A 62 -3.96 34.31 -0.40
CA ILE A 62 -4.12 33.11 -1.24
C ILE A 62 -5.61 32.88 -1.54
N PRO A 63 -5.99 32.61 -2.80
CA PRO A 63 -7.37 32.35 -3.16
C PRO A 63 -7.86 31.01 -2.61
N THR A 64 -9.10 30.99 -2.14
CA THR A 64 -9.76 29.80 -1.57
C THR A 64 -9.82 28.62 -2.53
N ALA A 65 -9.93 28.87 -3.84
CA ALA A 65 -9.92 27.83 -4.87
C ALA A 65 -8.58 27.07 -4.94
N ALA A 66 -7.46 27.77 -4.77
CA ALA A 66 -6.14 27.14 -4.78
C ALA A 66 -5.87 26.36 -3.48
N ILE A 67 -6.31 26.92 -2.34
CA ILE A 67 -6.26 26.23 -1.03
C ILE A 67 -7.06 24.93 -1.09
N HIS A 68 -8.28 24.98 -1.63
CA HIS A 68 -9.13 23.79 -1.76
C HIS A 68 -8.47 22.73 -2.66
N TYR A 69 -7.87 23.15 -3.78
CA TYR A 69 -7.19 22.23 -4.69
C TYR A 69 -5.95 21.59 -4.06
N ASP A 70 -5.14 22.34 -3.33
CA ASP A 70 -3.96 21.78 -2.66
C ASP A 70 -4.37 20.88 -1.48
N LEU A 71 -5.40 21.24 -0.70
CA LEU A 71 -5.97 20.38 0.34
C LEU A 71 -6.53 19.06 -0.21
N GLN A 72 -7.08 19.05 -1.42
CA GLN A 72 -7.49 17.78 -2.08
C GLN A 72 -6.29 16.88 -2.38
N LYS A 73 -5.11 17.48 -2.61
CA LYS A 73 -3.86 16.78 -2.95
C LYS A 73 -3.09 16.33 -1.71
N THR A 74 -2.86 17.24 -0.77
CA THR A 74 -2.11 17.03 0.48
C THR A 74 -2.96 16.31 1.54
N GLY A 75 -4.22 16.69 1.69
CA GLY A 75 -5.14 16.16 2.71
C GLY A 75 -4.86 16.65 4.12
N SER A 76 -3.97 17.63 4.31
CA SER A 76 -3.63 18.21 5.62
C SER A 76 -3.43 19.72 5.51
N VAL A 77 -3.93 20.44 6.52
CA VAL A 77 -3.73 21.89 6.68
C VAL A 77 -2.25 22.21 6.80
N GLU A 78 -1.54 21.50 7.68
CA GLU A 78 -0.11 21.73 7.96
C GLU A 78 0.74 21.60 6.69
N GLN A 79 0.50 20.55 5.91
CA GLN A 79 1.24 20.29 4.69
C GLN A 79 0.92 21.32 3.59
N THR A 80 -0.31 21.84 3.59
CA THR A 80 -0.71 22.94 2.70
C THR A 80 -0.01 24.25 3.12
N CYS A 81 0.09 24.52 4.43
CA CYS A 81 0.84 25.67 4.96
C CYS A 81 2.32 25.58 4.61
N ASP A 82 2.94 24.41 4.74
CA ASP A 82 4.35 24.20 4.35
C ASP A 82 4.59 24.44 2.86
N ASN A 83 3.67 24.00 1.99
CA ASN A 83 3.75 24.26 0.56
C ASN A 83 3.65 25.76 0.27
N ILE A 84 2.73 26.46 0.93
CA ILE A 84 2.58 27.91 0.83
C ILE A 84 3.87 28.63 1.24
N LEU A 85 4.48 28.22 2.35
CA LEU A 85 5.72 28.83 2.85
C LEU A 85 6.92 28.56 1.94
N ARG A 86 6.95 27.41 1.26
CA ARG A 86 8.02 27.04 0.32
C ARG A 86 7.91 27.78 -1.02
N ASP A 87 6.74 27.73 -1.62
CA ASP A 87 6.54 28.16 -3.01
C ASP A 87 5.96 29.58 -3.10
N GLY A 88 5.52 30.16 -1.96
CA GLY A 88 4.88 31.47 -1.86
C GLY A 88 3.49 31.54 -2.51
N THR A 89 3.11 30.53 -3.30
CA THR A 89 1.87 30.45 -4.06
C THR A 89 1.42 29.00 -4.20
N LEU A 90 0.12 28.76 -4.32
CA LEU A 90 -0.44 27.42 -4.55
C LEU A 90 -0.72 27.17 -6.04
N PRO A 91 -0.60 25.92 -6.51
CA PRO A 91 -0.94 25.58 -7.89
C PRO A 91 -2.43 25.86 -8.13
N MET A 92 -2.72 26.71 -9.11
CA MET A 92 -4.09 27.02 -9.50
C MET A 92 -4.78 25.74 -10.00
N PRO A 93 -6.02 25.44 -9.58
CA PRO A 93 -6.76 24.32 -10.13
C PRO A 93 -6.85 24.46 -11.66
N PRO A 94 -6.69 23.35 -12.42
CA PRO A 94 -6.86 23.39 -13.87
C PRO A 94 -8.28 23.88 -14.18
N ALA A 95 -8.40 24.78 -15.17
CA ALA A 95 -9.68 25.36 -15.55
C ALA A 95 -10.73 24.25 -15.73
N PRO A 96 -11.93 24.41 -15.17
CA PRO A 96 -12.98 23.41 -15.30
C PRO A 96 -13.26 23.22 -16.78
N ARG A 97 -12.90 22.05 -17.31
CA ARG A 97 -13.35 21.66 -18.64
C ARG A 97 -14.88 21.70 -18.62
N PRO A 98 -15.54 22.31 -19.61
CA PRO A 98 -16.99 22.26 -19.70
C PRO A 98 -17.39 20.79 -19.70
N GLN A 99 -18.04 20.38 -18.61
CA GLN A 99 -18.55 19.03 -18.45
C GLN A 99 -19.77 18.96 -19.36
N THR A 100 -19.60 18.40 -20.55
CA THR A 100 -20.75 18.06 -21.37
C THR A 100 -21.60 17.06 -20.57
N PRO A 101 -22.92 17.29 -20.42
CA PRO A 101 -23.79 16.33 -19.77
C PRO A 101 -23.71 14.99 -20.52
N PRO A 102 -23.76 13.84 -19.82
CA PRO A 102 -23.64 12.53 -20.46
C PRO A 102 -24.82 12.33 -21.42
N THR A 103 -24.56 12.50 -22.71
CA THR A 103 -25.54 12.23 -23.77
C THR A 103 -25.26 10.83 -24.30
N ALA A 104 -26.32 10.04 -24.42
CA ALA A 104 -26.30 8.65 -24.86
C ALA A 104 -25.69 8.49 -26.27
N ALA A 105 -25.17 7.28 -26.51
CA ALA A 105 -24.39 6.86 -27.66
C ALA A 105 -25.01 7.15 -29.04
N THR A 106 -24.17 7.56 -30.01
CA THR A 106 -24.20 7.08 -31.41
C THR A 106 -22.85 7.32 -32.09
N SER A 107 -22.37 6.30 -32.78
CA SER A 107 -21.10 6.22 -33.52
C SER A 107 -21.13 7.02 -34.82
N SER A 108 -20.11 7.83 -35.12
CA SER A 108 -19.61 8.05 -36.49
C SER A 108 -18.28 8.81 -36.52
N ALA A 109 -17.58 8.67 -37.64
CA ALA A 109 -16.13 8.68 -37.79
C ALA A 109 -15.40 10.06 -37.88
N ALA A 110 -14.07 9.94 -37.81
CA ALA A 110 -12.90 10.85 -37.89
C ALA A 110 -12.89 11.92 -39.04
N PRO A 111 -11.86 12.82 -39.23
CA PRO A 111 -10.46 12.72 -38.76
C PRO A 111 -9.65 14.02 -38.42
N SER A 112 -8.43 13.76 -37.90
CA SER A 112 -7.17 14.53 -38.05
C SER A 112 -6.83 15.67 -37.10
N GLY A 113 -5.65 15.55 -36.47
CA GLY A 113 -4.96 16.61 -35.73
C GLY A 113 -3.89 16.11 -34.77
N SER A 114 -2.86 15.42 -35.27
CA SER A 114 -1.71 14.92 -34.51
C SER A 114 -0.80 16.04 -34.00
N SER A 115 -0.60 16.13 -32.68
CA SER A 115 0.60 16.71 -32.10
C SER A 115 1.04 15.90 -30.88
N THR A 116 2.10 15.14 -31.10
CA THR A 116 2.82 14.26 -30.19
C THR A 116 3.31 15.01 -28.94
N GLY A 117 2.62 14.79 -27.81
CA GLY A 117 3.14 15.08 -26.47
C GLY A 117 3.42 13.77 -25.76
N SER A 118 4.68 13.37 -25.73
CA SER A 118 5.20 12.13 -25.15
C SER A 118 4.98 12.08 -23.63
N SER A 119 3.74 11.87 -23.18
CA SER A 119 3.52 11.35 -21.83
C SER A 119 3.87 9.87 -21.89
N SER A 120 4.95 9.49 -21.21
CA SER A 120 5.28 8.12 -20.82
C SER A 120 4.20 7.57 -19.87
N GLY A 121 2.98 7.47 -20.38
CA GLY A 121 2.00 6.53 -19.88
C GLY A 121 2.61 5.16 -20.14
N SER A 122 3.18 4.59 -19.08
CA SER A 122 3.50 3.17 -19.03
C SER A 122 2.26 2.44 -19.51
N SER A 123 2.31 2.04 -20.78
CA SER A 123 1.36 1.16 -21.39
C SER A 123 1.13 0.06 -20.38
N HIS A 124 -0.14 -0.27 -20.17
CA HIS A 124 -0.54 -1.42 -19.39
C HIS A 124 0.12 -2.64 -20.04
N ALA A 125 1.38 -2.89 -19.67
CA ALA A 125 2.18 -4.00 -20.14
C ALA A 125 1.49 -5.19 -19.49
N THR A 126 0.56 -5.79 -20.25
CA THR A 126 0.16 -7.19 -20.22
C THR A 126 0.70 -7.85 -18.98
N ASN A 127 -0.13 -8.02 -17.94
CA ASN A 127 0.18 -8.56 -16.60
C ASN A 127 1.28 -9.63 -16.59
N GLY A 128 2.52 -9.19 -16.80
CA GLY A 128 3.66 -10.06 -17.05
C GLY A 128 4.13 -10.51 -15.70
N ASN A 129 4.49 -11.79 -15.61
CA ASN A 129 4.96 -12.38 -14.36
C ASN A 129 6.05 -11.46 -13.79
N LEU A 130 5.94 -11.07 -12.51
CA LEU A 130 6.90 -10.17 -11.86
C LEU A 130 8.33 -10.72 -12.00
N VAL A 131 8.48 -12.05 -12.01
CA VAL A 131 9.75 -12.74 -12.26
C VAL A 131 10.35 -12.37 -13.63
N GLN A 132 9.53 -12.26 -14.68
CA GLN A 132 9.99 -11.85 -16.02
C GLN A 132 10.33 -10.36 -16.07
N ARG A 133 9.51 -9.51 -15.43
CA ARG A 133 9.74 -8.05 -15.39
C ARG A 133 11.06 -7.69 -14.72
N PHE A 134 11.40 -8.40 -13.65
CA PHE A 134 12.66 -8.22 -12.92
C PHE A 134 13.79 -9.14 -13.43
N LYS A 135 13.57 -9.93 -14.50
CA LYS A 135 14.55 -10.89 -15.04
C LYS A 135 15.08 -11.90 -14.00
N LEU A 136 14.25 -12.29 -13.05
CA LEU A 136 14.57 -13.17 -11.90
C LEU A 136 14.34 -14.66 -12.18
N GLN A 137 14.26 -15.07 -13.45
CA GLN A 137 13.86 -16.44 -13.82
C GLN A 137 14.81 -17.49 -13.23
N GLU A 138 16.11 -17.28 -13.38
CA GLU A 138 17.14 -18.20 -12.88
C GLU A 138 17.16 -18.28 -11.34
N ALA A 139 17.08 -17.14 -10.66
CA ALA A 139 17.03 -17.10 -9.20
C ALA A 139 15.77 -17.78 -8.64
N ALA A 140 14.67 -17.64 -9.36
CA ALA A 140 13.39 -18.21 -8.97
C ALA A 140 13.28 -19.72 -9.27
N GLU A 141 13.97 -20.23 -10.29
CA GLU A 141 14.12 -21.67 -10.53
C GLU A 141 14.99 -22.35 -9.47
N LYS A 142 16.08 -21.68 -9.05
CA LYS A 142 16.99 -22.20 -8.02
C LYS A 142 16.39 -22.20 -6.61
N ASN A 143 15.22 -21.57 -6.39
CA ASN A 143 14.59 -21.43 -5.07
C ASN A 143 15.56 -20.89 -3.98
N ILE A 144 16.54 -20.09 -4.37
CA ILE A 144 17.45 -19.43 -3.43
C ILE A 144 16.85 -18.06 -3.15
N VAL A 145 16.45 -17.80 -1.90
CA VAL A 145 16.11 -16.43 -1.49
C VAL A 145 17.43 -15.77 -1.11
N PRO A 146 17.81 -14.67 -1.76
CA PRO A 146 18.99 -13.89 -1.37
C PRO A 146 18.88 -13.42 0.07
N ASP A 147 20.02 -13.08 0.69
CA ASP A 147 20.04 -12.52 2.04
C ASP A 147 19.25 -11.19 2.11
N GLU A 148 18.68 -10.88 3.28
CA GLU A 148 17.84 -9.69 3.44
C GLU A 148 18.67 -8.42 3.21
N PRO A 149 18.31 -7.57 2.23
CA PRO A 149 19.10 -6.38 1.95
C PRO A 149 18.97 -5.38 3.10
N SER A 150 20.07 -4.69 3.41
CA SER A 150 20.12 -3.76 4.54
C SER A 150 19.02 -2.70 4.46
N LYS A 151 18.38 -2.44 5.60
CA LYS A 151 17.24 -1.50 5.70
C LYS A 151 17.68 -0.02 5.77
N VAL A 152 18.99 0.25 5.65
CA VAL A 152 19.58 1.58 5.76
C VAL A 152 19.59 2.26 4.40
N TRP A 153 19.21 3.55 4.36
CA TRP A 153 19.32 4.33 3.13
C TRP A 153 20.79 4.62 2.82
N ALA A 154 21.24 4.25 1.63
CA ALA A 154 22.58 4.61 1.18
C ALA A 154 22.71 6.14 1.00
N GLU A 155 23.89 6.67 1.27
CA GLU A 155 24.21 8.10 1.18
C GLU A 155 24.20 8.63 -0.26
N SER A 156 24.66 7.82 -1.22
CA SER A 156 24.65 8.20 -2.64
C SER A 156 23.38 7.71 -3.37
N ALA A 157 22.93 8.50 -4.36
CA ALA A 157 21.73 8.19 -5.15
C ALA A 157 21.86 6.86 -5.91
N GLU A 158 23.05 6.57 -6.45
CA GLU A 158 23.33 5.34 -7.20
C GLU A 158 23.25 4.09 -6.31
N LYS A 159 23.96 4.10 -5.17
CA LYS A 159 23.88 3.01 -4.18
C LYS A 159 22.46 2.81 -3.67
N ARG A 160 21.68 3.89 -3.53
CA ARG A 160 20.28 3.80 -3.10
C ARG A 160 19.40 3.12 -4.15
N GLN A 161 19.64 3.39 -5.43
CA GLN A 161 18.92 2.71 -6.51
C GLN A 161 19.22 1.21 -6.52
N GLU A 162 20.48 0.82 -6.30
CA GLU A 162 20.88 -0.59 -6.19
C GLU A 162 20.18 -1.28 -5.01
N VAL A 163 20.23 -0.69 -3.82
CA VAL A 163 19.54 -1.22 -2.63
C VAL A 163 18.04 -1.40 -2.89
N PHE A 164 17.39 -0.45 -3.56
CA PHE A 164 15.97 -0.58 -3.91
C PHE A 164 15.69 -1.65 -4.96
N LYS A 165 16.59 -1.88 -5.92
CA LYS A 165 16.47 -2.98 -6.89
C LYS A 165 16.59 -4.32 -6.16
N SER A 166 17.66 -4.53 -5.40
CA SER A 166 17.87 -5.76 -4.63
C SER A 166 16.71 -6.06 -3.67
N ARG A 167 16.15 -5.03 -3.02
CA ARG A 167 14.97 -5.20 -2.15
C ARG A 167 13.70 -5.60 -2.89
N LYS A 168 13.47 -5.05 -4.09
CA LYS A 168 12.33 -5.47 -4.93
C LYS A 168 12.50 -6.92 -5.35
N GLU A 169 13.69 -7.30 -5.77
CA GLU A 169 14.00 -8.66 -6.22
C GLU A 169 13.84 -9.68 -5.10
N PHE A 170 14.36 -9.39 -3.91
CA PHE A 170 14.17 -10.18 -2.69
C PHE A 170 12.68 -10.39 -2.39
N MET A 171 11.89 -9.31 -2.40
CA MET A 171 10.45 -9.37 -2.11
C MET A 171 9.68 -10.22 -3.12
N VAL A 172 10.04 -10.15 -4.41
CA VAL A 172 9.42 -10.96 -5.47
C VAL A 172 9.70 -12.45 -5.26
N LEU A 173 10.95 -12.81 -4.94
CA LEU A 173 11.33 -14.21 -4.70
C LEU A 173 10.68 -14.76 -3.42
N GLN A 174 10.67 -13.97 -2.34
CA GLN A 174 10.02 -14.34 -1.08
C GLN A 174 8.51 -14.53 -1.26
N ALA A 175 7.84 -13.62 -1.98
CA ALA A 175 6.42 -13.73 -2.28
C ALA A 175 6.11 -15.00 -3.09
N ARG A 176 6.94 -15.34 -4.08
CA ARG A 176 6.80 -16.57 -4.86
C ARG A 176 6.93 -17.82 -4.00
N LYS A 177 7.91 -17.88 -3.10
CA LYS A 177 8.06 -19.01 -2.18
C LYS A 177 6.83 -19.21 -1.30
N ARG A 178 6.37 -18.13 -0.66
CA ARG A 178 5.17 -18.16 0.18
C ARG A 178 3.93 -18.62 -0.60
N PHE A 179 3.77 -18.15 -1.83
CA PHE A 179 2.67 -18.56 -2.69
C PHE A 179 2.67 -20.07 -2.96
N LEU A 180 3.83 -20.65 -3.32
CA LEU A 180 3.97 -22.09 -3.57
C LEU A 180 3.72 -22.93 -2.30
N GLU A 181 4.20 -22.48 -1.15
CA GLU A 181 3.95 -23.13 0.15
C GLU A 181 2.46 -23.11 0.52
N GLU A 182 1.78 -21.99 0.28
CA GLU A 182 0.34 -21.88 0.51
C GLU A 182 -0.49 -22.77 -0.43
N GLU A 183 -0.10 -22.88 -1.70
CA GLU A 183 -0.73 -23.80 -2.66
C GLU A 183 -0.55 -25.25 -2.22
N ALA A 184 0.66 -25.65 -1.81
CA ALA A 184 0.93 -26.98 -1.29
C ALA A 184 0.13 -27.28 -0.01
N ARG A 185 -0.02 -26.30 0.89
CA ARG A 185 -0.84 -26.45 2.11
C ARG A 185 -2.31 -26.63 1.78
N LYS A 186 -2.86 -25.83 0.85
CA LYS A 186 -4.26 -25.93 0.41
C LYS A 186 -4.53 -27.27 -0.27
N ALA A 187 -3.61 -27.77 -1.08
CA ALA A 187 -3.73 -29.09 -1.70
C ALA A 187 -3.78 -30.21 -0.65
N LYS A 188 -2.91 -30.16 0.37
CA LYS A 188 -2.93 -31.12 1.49
C LYS A 188 -4.22 -31.03 2.32
N GLU A 189 -4.73 -29.84 2.57
CA GLU A 189 -5.99 -29.64 3.30
C GLU A 189 -7.18 -30.17 2.52
N ALA A 190 -7.20 -30.00 1.19
CA ALA A 190 -8.21 -30.56 0.32
C ALA A 190 -8.16 -32.10 0.30
N GLU A 191 -6.96 -32.70 0.27
CA GLU A 191 -6.79 -34.15 0.34
C GLU A 191 -7.22 -34.73 1.70
N ALA A 192 -6.91 -34.03 2.81
CA ALA A 192 -7.34 -34.44 4.14
C ALA A 192 -8.87 -34.42 4.30
N LYS A 193 -9.52 -33.35 3.80
CA LYS A 193 -10.99 -33.27 3.79
C LYS A 193 -11.65 -34.33 2.92
N ALA A 194 -11.03 -34.71 1.81
CA ALA A 194 -11.54 -35.78 0.95
C ALA A 194 -11.48 -37.14 1.66
N LYS A 195 -10.39 -37.45 2.38
CA LYS A 195 -10.27 -38.69 3.16
C LYS A 195 -11.21 -38.76 4.37
N GLU A 196 -11.46 -37.63 5.03
CA GLU A 196 -12.41 -37.54 6.14
C GLU A 196 -13.86 -37.75 5.66
N ALA A 197 -14.21 -37.23 4.48
CA ALA A 197 -15.51 -37.46 3.86
C ALA A 197 -15.73 -38.92 3.40
N GLU A 198 -14.67 -39.60 2.95
CA GLU A 198 -14.72 -41.02 2.56
C GLU A 198 -14.84 -41.96 3.78
N GLY A 199 -14.14 -41.66 4.87
CA GLY A 199 -14.26 -42.42 6.13
C GLY A 199 -15.65 -42.29 6.78
N ALA A 200 -16.25 -41.10 6.72
CA ALA A 200 -17.61 -40.87 7.23
C ALA A 200 -18.69 -41.62 6.40
N ALA A 201 -18.44 -41.88 5.13
CA ALA A 201 -19.36 -42.68 4.30
C ALA A 201 -19.26 -44.19 4.58
N GLN A 202 -18.09 -44.68 5.01
CA GLN A 202 -17.91 -46.10 5.38
C GLN A 202 -18.47 -46.45 6.75
N GLU A 203 -18.60 -45.50 7.68
CA GLU A 203 -19.15 -45.76 9.02
C GLU A 203 -20.70 -45.88 9.01
N VAL A 204 -21.37 -45.24 8.05
CA VAL A 204 -22.85 -45.28 7.94
C VAL A 204 -23.35 -46.58 7.29
N ASP A 205 -22.53 -47.25 6.47
CA ASP A 205 -22.90 -48.53 5.83
C ASP A 205 -22.66 -49.75 6.73
N ALA A 206 -21.81 -49.63 7.77
CA ALA A 206 -21.55 -50.70 8.74
C ALA A 206 -22.59 -50.79 9.87
N THR A 207 -23.57 -49.88 9.92
CA THR A 207 -24.61 -49.82 10.96
C THR A 207 -26.03 -50.03 10.43
N ALA A 208 -26.20 -50.41 9.16
CA ALA A 208 -27.46 -50.87 8.56
C ALA A 208 -27.44 -52.40 8.36
#